data_AF-A0A7K6RVF6-F1
#
_entry.id   AF-A0A7K6RVF6-F1
#
_cell.length_a   1.000
_cell.length_b   1.000
_cell.length_c   1.000
_cell.angle_alpha   90.00
_cell.angle_beta   90.00
_cell.angle_gamma   90.00
#
_symmetry.space_group_name_H-M   'P 1'
#
loop_
_entity.id
_entity.type
_entity.pdbx_description
1 polymer ?
#
loop_
_entity_poly.entity_id
_entity_poly.type
_entity_poly.pdbx_seq_one_letter_code
_entity_poly.pdbx_strand_id
1 'polypeptide(L)'
;PAALLFFKLTDTLQWYATTFRDPMMLQPPEWFMAFIYCEAFLQLPFFPVAAYAFLKGGCKWIRTPAIIYSTHVATTLFPILMHILFHDFSTSEHLGPQTLRERLTLLSLYVPYLLIPLLILFTMVYNPYYNQVEKRKRK
;
A
#
# COMPACT_ATOMS: atom_id res chain seq x y z
N PRO A 1 -10.99 17.35 22.94
CA PRO A 1 -10.95 17.24 21.45
C PRO A 1 -10.04 16.12 20.92
N ALA A 2 -8.74 16.11 21.22
CA ALA A 2 -7.80 15.07 20.74
C ALA A 2 -8.10 13.65 21.28
N ALA A 3 -8.41 13.52 22.58
CA ALA A 3 -8.77 12.23 23.17
C ALA A 3 -10.04 11.64 22.51
N LEU A 4 -11.04 12.46 22.23
CA LEU A 4 -12.29 12.02 21.57
C LEU A 4 -12.05 11.55 20.13
N LEU A 5 -11.11 12.19 19.41
CA LEU A 5 -10.67 11.74 18.08
C LEU A 5 -9.95 10.40 18.18
N PHE A 6 -9.05 10.24 19.15
CA PHE A 6 -8.32 9.00 19.39
C PHE A 6 -9.27 7.83 19.69
N PHE A 7 -10.24 8.02 20.59
CA PHE A 7 -11.26 7.01 20.89
C PHE A 7 -12.08 6.61 19.66
N LYS A 8 -12.51 7.58 18.83
CA LYS A 8 -13.25 7.27 17.59
C LYS A 8 -12.41 6.49 16.58
N LEU A 9 -11.11 6.80 16.47
CA LEU A 9 -10.19 6.11 15.58
C LEU A 9 -9.98 4.66 16.04
N THR A 10 -9.79 4.44 17.34
CA THR A 10 -9.63 3.08 17.90
C THR A 10 -10.90 2.24 17.73
N ASP A 11 -12.08 2.83 17.96
CA ASP A 11 -13.35 2.13 17.75
C ASP A 11 -13.56 1.73 16.28
N THR A 12 -13.21 2.63 15.36
CA THR A 12 -13.33 2.36 13.92
C THR A 12 -12.34 1.27 13.48
N LEU A 13 -11.11 1.31 13.99
CA LEU A 13 -10.09 0.30 13.74
C LEU A 13 -10.52 -1.07 14.27
N GLN A 14 -11.08 -1.11 15.48
CA GLN A 14 -11.57 -2.34 16.08
C GLN A 14 -12.77 -2.91 15.32
N TRP A 15 -13.69 -2.05 14.88
CA TRP A 15 -14.79 -2.45 14.00
C TRP A 15 -14.28 -3.02 12.66
N TYR A 16 -13.31 -2.36 12.03
CA TYR A 16 -12.70 -2.85 10.79
C TYR A 16 -12.07 -4.22 10.99
N ALA A 17 -11.20 -4.35 11.99
CA ALA A 17 -10.43 -5.56 12.21
C ALA A 17 -11.32 -6.76 12.61
N THR A 18 -12.39 -6.53 13.36
CA THR A 18 -13.37 -7.58 13.69
C THR A 18 -14.23 -7.97 12.48
N THR A 19 -14.60 -7.00 11.64
CA THR A 19 -15.44 -7.23 10.45
C THR A 19 -14.68 -7.99 9.36
N PHE A 20 -13.44 -7.59 9.08
CA PHE A 20 -12.62 -8.15 8.01
C PHE A 20 -11.61 -9.20 8.49
N ARG A 21 -11.59 -9.47 9.80
CA ARG A 21 -10.64 -10.39 10.46
C ARG A 21 -9.21 -10.08 10.07
N ASP A 22 -8.81 -8.83 10.28
CA ASP A 22 -7.45 -8.38 10.03
C ASP A 22 -6.66 -8.25 11.35
N PRO A 23 -5.97 -9.31 11.79
CA PRO A 23 -5.23 -9.28 13.05
C PRO A 23 -3.99 -8.38 12.97
N MET A 24 -3.44 -8.14 11.77
CA MET A 24 -2.23 -7.32 11.59
C MET A 24 -2.48 -5.86 11.93
N MET A 25 -3.73 -5.38 11.80
CA MET A 25 -4.07 -4.00 12.16
C MET A 25 -4.31 -3.81 13.67
N LEU A 26 -4.67 -4.86 14.41
CA LEU A 26 -4.86 -4.80 15.87
C LEU A 26 -3.58 -5.10 16.64
N GLN A 27 -2.85 -6.13 16.19
CA GLN A 27 -1.58 -6.54 16.75
C GLN A 27 -0.55 -6.59 15.61
N PRO A 28 -0.07 -5.42 15.16
CA PRO A 28 0.89 -5.37 14.07
C PRO A 28 2.19 -6.05 14.47
N PRO A 29 2.63 -7.11 13.75
CA PRO A 29 3.94 -7.70 14.00
C PRO A 29 5.04 -6.70 13.63
N GLU A 30 6.23 -6.85 14.21
CA GLU A 30 7.32 -5.88 14.07
C GLU A 30 7.69 -5.57 12.61
N TRP A 31 7.68 -6.60 11.75
CA TRP A 31 7.94 -6.45 10.32
C TRP A 31 6.85 -5.63 9.60
N PHE A 32 5.59 -5.74 10.03
CA PHE A 32 4.47 -4.99 9.48
C PHE A 32 4.50 -3.54 9.97
N MET A 33 4.85 -3.31 11.24
CA MET A 33 5.11 -1.97 11.76
C MET A 33 6.20 -1.26 10.94
N ALA A 34 7.30 -1.95 10.60
CA ALA A 34 8.34 -1.40 9.76
C ALA A 34 7.79 -0.94 8.39
N PHE A 35 6.90 -1.72 7.78
CA PHE A 35 6.23 -1.32 6.53
C PHE A 35 5.28 -0.14 6.71
N ILE A 36 4.52 -0.07 7.81
CA ILE A 36 3.67 1.10 8.13
C ILE A 36 4.53 2.36 8.26
N TYR A 37 5.70 2.28 8.90
CA TYR A 37 6.61 3.42 8.98
C TYR A 37 7.13 3.81 7.60
N CYS A 38 7.57 2.85 6.79
CA CYS A 38 7.95 3.12 5.40
C CYS A 38 6.81 3.80 4.62
N GLU A 39 5.58 3.34 4.80
CA GLU A 39 4.40 3.92 4.16
C GLU A 39 4.17 5.37 4.61
N ALA A 40 4.23 5.62 5.92
CA ALA A 40 4.02 6.94 6.51
C ALA A 40 5.08 7.96 6.05
N PHE A 41 6.34 7.55 5.88
CA PHE A 41 7.43 8.45 5.51
C PHE A 41 7.69 8.56 4.00
N LEU A 42 7.37 7.53 3.21
CA LEU A 42 7.67 7.52 1.77
C LEU A 42 6.42 7.61 0.92
N GLN A 43 5.41 6.80 1.21
CA GLN A 43 4.23 6.65 0.35
C GLN A 43 3.20 7.76 0.57
N LEU A 44 2.93 8.10 1.83
CA LEU A 44 2.02 9.19 2.19
C LEU A 44 2.47 10.56 1.68
N PRO A 45 3.75 10.98 1.84
CA PRO A 45 4.22 12.27 1.32
C PRO A 45 4.30 12.31 -0.20
N PHE A 46 4.53 11.16 -0.85
CA PHE A 46 4.56 11.08 -2.31
C PHE A 46 3.16 11.20 -2.93
N PHE A 47 2.10 10.76 -2.23
CA PHE A 47 0.74 10.79 -2.74
C PHE A 47 0.28 12.16 -3.27
N PRO A 48 0.40 13.30 -2.53
CA PRO A 48 0.03 14.61 -3.05
C PRO A 48 0.92 15.06 -4.22
N VAL A 49 2.20 14.69 -4.21
CA VAL A 49 3.14 15.00 -5.31
C VAL A 49 2.74 14.26 -6.58
N ALA A 50 2.43 12.98 -6.47
CA ALA A 50 1.92 12.16 -7.56
C ALA A 50 0.59 12.70 -8.06
N ALA A 51 -0.37 12.98 -7.17
CA ALA A 51 -1.67 13.53 -7.52
C ALA A 51 -1.53 14.85 -8.30
N TYR A 52 -0.70 15.78 -7.83
CA TYR A 52 -0.43 17.02 -8.55
C TYR A 52 0.18 16.77 -9.94
N ALA A 53 1.19 15.91 -10.03
CA ALA A 53 1.87 15.62 -11.29
C ALA A 53 0.95 14.95 -12.33
N PHE A 54 0.05 14.06 -11.88
CA PHE A 54 -0.96 13.42 -12.73
C PHE A 54 -2.09 14.37 -13.11
N LEU A 55 -2.59 15.21 -12.18
CA LEU A 55 -3.66 16.17 -12.44
C LEU A 55 -3.23 17.28 -13.40
N LYS A 56 -2.03 17.84 -13.21
CA LYS A 56 -1.49 18.88 -14.11
C LYS A 56 -1.26 18.35 -15.53
N GLY A 57 -0.98 17.05 -15.64
CA GLY A 57 -0.57 16.43 -16.88
C GLY A 57 0.83 16.91 -17.33
N GLY A 58 1.54 16.03 -18.03
CA GLY A 58 2.80 16.39 -18.68
C GLY A 58 4.02 16.64 -17.80
N CYS A 59 3.93 16.33 -16.50
CA CYS A 59 5.06 16.36 -15.57
C CYS A 59 6.02 15.18 -15.79
N LYS A 60 6.84 15.21 -16.84
CA LYS A 60 7.72 14.09 -17.23
C LYS A 60 8.77 13.71 -16.17
N TRP A 61 9.08 14.61 -15.25
CA TRP A 61 10.01 14.37 -14.13
C TRP A 61 9.47 13.35 -13.11
N ILE A 62 8.14 13.12 -13.08
CA ILE A 62 7.53 12.19 -12.13
C ILE A 62 7.88 10.72 -12.42
N ARG A 63 8.43 10.41 -13.60
CA ARG A 63 8.72 9.04 -14.03
C ARG A 63 9.59 8.29 -13.03
N THR A 64 10.77 8.82 -12.71
CA THR A 64 11.72 8.13 -11.80
C THR A 64 11.16 8.02 -10.38
N PRO A 65 10.62 9.10 -9.76
CA PRO A 65 9.96 8.99 -8.45
C PRO A 65 8.80 7.99 -8.44
N ALA A 66 7.95 7.97 -9.47
CA ALA A 66 6.81 7.06 -9.57
C ALA A 66 7.24 5.60 -9.74
N ILE A 67 8.33 5.33 -10.47
CA ILE A 67 8.89 3.98 -10.56
C ILE A 67 9.38 3.52 -9.18
N ILE A 68 10.19 4.34 -8.49
CA ILE A 68 10.72 4.02 -7.15
C ILE A 68 9.60 3.79 -6.15
N TYR A 69 8.61 4.68 -6.14
CA TYR A 69 7.42 4.53 -5.33
C TYR A 69 6.73 3.20 -5.61
N SER A 70 6.37 2.95 -6.88
CA SER A 70 5.58 1.78 -7.22
C SER A 70 6.29 0.47 -6.97
N THR A 71 7.59 0.38 -7.23
CA THR A 71 8.38 -0.81 -6.91
C THR A 71 8.47 -1.02 -5.41
N HIS A 72 8.64 0.05 -4.63
CA HIS A 72 8.67 -0.05 -3.18
C HIS A 72 7.35 -0.57 -2.61
N VAL A 73 6.21 0.02 -2.98
CA VAL A 73 4.87 -0.43 -2.52
C VAL A 73 4.63 -1.88 -2.91
N ALA A 74 4.98 -2.27 -4.14
CA ALA A 74 4.84 -3.66 -4.57
C ALA A 74 5.69 -4.62 -3.72
N THR A 75 6.90 -4.20 -3.35
CA THR A 75 7.82 -5.01 -2.54
C THR A 75 7.35 -5.16 -1.10
N THR A 76 6.73 -4.15 -0.50
CA THR A 76 6.20 -4.23 0.88
C THR A 76 4.86 -4.96 0.95
N LEU A 77 4.00 -4.79 -0.06
CA LEU A 77 2.71 -5.49 -0.11
C LEU A 77 2.82 -6.97 -0.44
N PHE A 78 3.84 -7.39 -1.21
CA PHE A 78 3.99 -8.79 -1.54
C PHE A 78 4.11 -9.70 -0.30
N PRO A 79 4.99 -9.42 0.69
CA PRO A 79 5.03 -10.15 1.96
C PRO A 79 3.70 -10.13 2.72
N ILE A 80 2.97 -9.00 2.71
CA ILE A 80 1.67 -8.90 3.38
C ILE A 80 0.65 -9.86 2.75
N LEU A 81 0.56 -9.90 1.41
CA LEU A 81 -0.33 -10.81 0.70
C LEU A 81 0.06 -12.28 0.93
N MET A 82 1.36 -12.59 0.91
CA MET A 82 1.86 -13.93 1.23
C MET A 82 1.53 -14.31 2.67
N HIS A 83 1.67 -13.39 3.62
CA HIS A 83 1.31 -13.62 5.02
C HIS A 83 -0.19 -13.92 5.15
N ILE A 84 -1.08 -13.14 4.53
CA ILE A 84 -2.53 -13.39 4.55
C ILE A 84 -2.89 -14.76 3.94
N LEU A 85 -2.19 -15.19 2.88
CA LEU A 85 -2.46 -16.45 2.19
C LEU A 85 -1.95 -17.69 2.95
N PHE A 86 -0.74 -17.62 3.51
CA PHE A 86 -0.02 -18.79 3.98
C PHE A 86 0.21 -18.84 5.48
N HIS A 87 0.09 -17.72 6.21
CA HIS A 87 0.28 -17.73 7.65
C HIS A 87 -0.87 -18.47 8.33
N ASP A 88 -0.55 -19.22 9.38
CA ASP A 88 -1.55 -19.87 10.21
C ASP A 88 -2.02 -18.93 11.31
N PHE A 89 -3.29 -18.50 11.19
CA PHE A 89 -3.96 -17.64 12.16
C PHE A 89 -4.71 -18.43 13.24
N SER A 90 -4.50 -19.75 13.34
CA SER A 90 -5.14 -20.58 14.37
C SER A 90 -4.69 -20.25 15.79
N THR A 91 -3.43 -19.79 15.94
CA THR A 91 -2.79 -19.45 17.22
C THR A 91 -2.86 -17.97 17.60
N SER A 92 -3.44 -17.11 16.78
CA SER A 92 -3.48 -15.67 17.09
C SER A 92 -4.50 -15.37 18.20
N GLU A 93 -4.14 -14.47 19.13
CA GLU A 93 -5.04 -14.03 20.22
C GLU A 93 -6.33 -13.37 19.72
N HIS A 94 -6.31 -12.87 18.47
CA HIS A 94 -7.47 -12.31 17.79
C HIS A 94 -7.89 -13.20 16.63
N LEU A 95 -9.19 -13.25 16.36
CA LEU A 95 -9.79 -14.04 15.27
C LEU A 95 -9.27 -13.56 13.91
N GLY A 96 -8.22 -14.20 13.41
CA GLY A 96 -7.73 -14.01 12.05
C GLY A 96 -8.58 -14.74 11.01
N PRO A 97 -8.26 -14.58 9.71
CA PRO A 97 -9.02 -15.19 8.64
C PRO A 97 -8.71 -16.70 8.59
N GLN A 98 -9.66 -17.52 9.04
CA GLN A 98 -9.48 -18.97 9.13
C GLN A 98 -9.94 -19.67 7.86
N THR A 99 -11.00 -19.17 7.22
CA THR A 99 -11.52 -19.75 5.98
C THR A 99 -10.86 -19.15 4.76
N LEU A 100 -10.77 -19.92 3.67
CA LEU A 100 -10.28 -19.40 2.38
C LEU A 100 -11.10 -18.19 1.92
N ARG A 101 -12.41 -18.17 2.20
CA ARG A 101 -13.28 -17.04 1.85
C ARG A 101 -12.89 -15.76 2.59
N GLU A 102 -12.64 -15.85 3.90
CA GLU A 102 -12.16 -14.70 4.70
C GLU A 102 -10.80 -14.21 4.22
N ARG A 103 -9.88 -15.12 3.91
CA ARG A 103 -8.56 -14.76 3.34
C ARG A 103 -8.71 -14.04 2.01
N LEU A 104 -9.58 -14.53 1.11
CA LEU A 104 -9.86 -13.86 -0.17
C LEU A 104 -10.54 -12.51 0.01
N THR A 105 -11.45 -12.37 0.96
CA THR A 105 -12.06 -11.08 1.29
C THR A 105 -11.01 -10.10 1.80
N LEU A 106 -10.14 -10.51 2.72
CA LEU A 106 -9.05 -9.67 3.22
C LEU A 106 -8.08 -9.30 2.11
N LEU A 107 -7.65 -10.28 1.30
CA LEU A 107 -6.81 -10.04 0.12
C LEU A 107 -7.44 -9.02 -0.84
N SER A 108 -8.76 -9.09 -1.07
CA SER A 108 -9.44 -8.15 -1.97
C SER A 108 -9.36 -6.69 -1.50
N LEU A 109 -9.15 -6.46 -0.19
CA LEU A 109 -8.92 -5.12 0.36
C LEU A 109 -7.49 -4.64 0.10
N TYR A 110 -6.50 -5.54 0.17
CA TYR A 110 -5.08 -5.21 -0.03
C TYR A 110 -4.65 -5.19 -1.50
N VAL A 111 -5.27 -6.01 -2.35
CA VAL A 111 -4.93 -6.14 -3.78
C VAL A 111 -5.01 -4.82 -4.55
N PRO A 112 -6.01 -3.94 -4.37
CA PRO A 112 -6.04 -2.62 -5.01
C PRO A 112 -4.79 -1.77 -4.74
N TYR A 113 -4.26 -1.84 -3.51
CA TYR A 113 -3.03 -1.14 -3.12
C TYR A 113 -1.78 -1.70 -3.80
N LEU A 114 -1.81 -2.93 -4.34
CA LEU A 114 -0.75 -3.48 -5.18
C LEU A 114 -1.00 -3.16 -6.67
N LEU A 115 -2.23 -3.32 -7.13
CA LEU A 115 -2.60 -3.13 -8.54
C LEU A 115 -2.38 -1.69 -9.00
N ILE A 116 -2.77 -0.69 -8.22
CA ILE A 116 -2.62 0.71 -8.59
C ILE A 116 -1.14 1.08 -8.81
N PRO A 117 -0.22 0.80 -7.87
CA PRO A 117 1.21 1.01 -8.09
C PRO A 117 1.77 0.24 -9.29
N LEU A 118 1.35 -1.01 -9.51
CA LEU A 118 1.80 -1.79 -10.67
C LEU A 118 1.35 -1.16 -12.01
N LEU A 119 0.13 -0.64 -12.08
CA LEU A 119 -0.36 0.09 -13.26
C LEU A 119 0.44 1.38 -13.49
N ILE A 120 0.75 2.11 -12.42
CA ILE A 120 1.62 3.30 -12.48
C ILE A 120 3.02 2.90 -12.98
N LEU A 121 3.60 1.83 -12.44
CA LEU A 121 4.91 1.32 -12.85
C LEU A 121 4.91 0.96 -14.32
N PHE A 122 3.94 0.17 -14.76
CA PHE A 122 3.78 -0.21 -16.16
C PHE A 122 3.67 1.02 -17.06
N THR A 123 2.84 1.98 -16.67
CA THR A 123 2.70 3.25 -17.42
C THR A 123 4.03 4.00 -17.50
N MET A 124 4.79 4.11 -16.41
CA MET A 124 6.05 4.87 -16.39
C MET A 124 7.20 4.17 -17.12
N VAL A 125 7.17 2.85 -17.22
CA VAL A 125 8.16 2.04 -17.95
C VAL A 125 7.88 2.03 -19.45
N TYR A 126 6.62 1.78 -19.84
CA TYR A 126 6.28 1.51 -21.24
C TYR A 126 5.75 2.72 -22.00
N ASN A 127 5.25 3.76 -21.33
CA ASN A 127 4.66 4.89 -22.05
C ASN A 127 5.75 5.80 -22.66
N PRO A 128 5.81 5.92 -24.01
CA PRO A 128 6.87 6.68 -24.71
C PRO A 128 6.87 8.17 -24.37
N TYR A 129 5.75 8.71 -23.86
CA TYR A 129 5.64 10.09 -23.39
C TYR A 129 6.70 10.45 -22.34
N TYR A 130 7.03 9.49 -21.47
CA TYR A 130 7.99 9.66 -20.39
C TYR A 130 9.44 9.27 -20.77
N ASN A 131 9.63 8.52 -21.87
CA ASN A 131 10.95 8.05 -22.33
C ASN A 131 11.78 9.11 -23.07
N GLN A 132 11.15 10.20 -23.54
CA GLN A 132 11.80 11.24 -24.36
C GLN A 132 12.85 12.10 -23.61
N VAL A 133 12.79 12.17 -22.27
CA VAL A 133 13.68 13.02 -21.46
C VAL A 133 15.09 12.43 -21.33
N GLU A 134 15.23 11.11 -21.20
CA GLU A 134 16.55 10.46 -21.13
C GLU A 134 17.36 10.67 -22.42
N LYS A 135 16.68 10.64 -23.57
CA LYS A 135 17.34 10.88 -24.87
C LYS A 135 17.83 12.32 -25.04
N ARG A 136 17.17 13.29 -24.40
CA ARG A 136 17.55 14.72 -24.49
C ARG A 136 18.64 15.12 -23.50
N LYS A 137 18.73 14.47 -22.32
CA LYS A 137 19.81 14.70 -21.35
C LYS A 137 21.13 13.97 -21.69
N ARG A 138 21.08 12.97 -22.58
CA ARG A 138 22.27 12.24 -23.07
C ARG A 138 22.89 12.83 -24.35
N LYS A 139 22.37 13.95 -24.86
CA LYS A 139 22.97 14.76 -25.93
C LYS A 139 23.52 16.04 -25.34
#